data_AF-A0A6G4N6N4-F1
#
_entry.id   AF-A0A6G4N6N4-F1
#
_cell.length_a   1.000
_cell.length_b   1.000
_cell.length_c   1.000
_cell.angle_alpha   90.00
_cell.angle_beta   90.00
_cell.angle_gamma   90.00
#
_symmetry.space_group_name_H-M   'P 1'
#
loop_
_entity.id
_entity.type
_entity.pdbx_description
1 polymer ?
#
loop_
_entity_poly.entity_id
_entity_poly.type
_entity_poly.pdbx_seq_one_letter_code
_entity_poly.pdbx_strand_id
1 'polypeptide(L)'
;NLFNSKILLLLSFILQQSFLYYFTNNTAFHDTVLHYYPLSENTIIFGWIFYFFLGAYMGYNYERVLNFLERYLVIMIVLAVATYFVFIALANGDYWNVTSFSYSLTPYNSIMFIVILGICTHFKTMLFNTIQMISAFSFFIYLLHPIILDSLFAYTNIFEDNTMVFLAISLLFILGLCIGVGMILREFYIFRFIIGKQPYKLNINAY
;
A
#
# COMPACT_ATOMS: atom_id res chain seq x y z
N ASN A 1 1.03 7.21 24.53
CA ASN A 1 0.33 6.73 23.32
C ASN A 1 1.27 5.91 22.46
N LEU A 2 0.99 4.60 22.34
CA LEU A 2 1.77 3.63 21.56
C LEU A 2 2.02 4.10 20.11
N PHE A 3 0.99 4.70 19.50
CA PHE A 3 0.98 5.17 18.11
C PHE A 3 1.72 6.50 17.85
N ASN A 4 2.19 7.19 18.90
CA ASN A 4 3.03 8.40 18.74
C ASN A 4 4.53 8.08 18.92
N SER A 5 4.87 6.83 19.18
CA SER A 5 6.23 6.44 19.52
C SER A 5 7.08 6.25 18.27
N LYS A 6 7.98 7.20 18.01
CA LYS A 6 9.03 7.07 16.99
C LYS A 6 9.91 5.84 17.23
N ILE A 7 10.10 5.47 18.49
CA ILE A 7 10.85 4.28 18.90
C ILE A 7 10.17 3.01 18.38
N LEU A 8 8.84 2.98 18.43
CA LEU A 8 8.08 1.81 18.00
C LEU A 8 8.07 1.64 16.47
N LEU A 9 8.05 2.75 15.72
CA LEU A 9 8.29 2.74 14.27
C LEU A 9 9.68 2.18 13.91
N LEU A 10 10.70 2.62 14.64
CA LEU A 10 12.07 2.18 14.37
C LEU A 10 12.26 0.70 14.72
N LEU A 11 11.68 0.24 15.83
CA LEU A 11 11.67 -1.17 16.21
C LEU A 11 10.91 -2.03 15.20
N SER A 12 9.72 -1.60 14.75
CA SER A 12 8.95 -2.36 13.76
C SER A 12 9.66 -2.41 12.40
N PHE A 13 10.36 -1.34 12.02
CA PHE A 13 11.22 -1.33 10.83
C PHE A 13 12.36 -2.34 10.94
N ILE A 14 13.13 -2.31 12.03
CA ILE A 14 14.24 -3.25 12.25
C ILE A 14 13.73 -4.70 12.25
N LEU A 15 12.62 -4.96 12.94
CA LEU A 15 12.03 -6.31 13.00
C LEU A 15 11.59 -6.80 11.61
N GLN A 16 10.89 -5.98 10.85
CA GLN A 16 10.46 -6.33 9.48
C GLN A 16 11.68 -6.57 8.57
N GLN A 17 12.66 -5.67 8.58
CA GLN A 17 13.84 -5.80 7.72
C GLN A 17 14.67 -7.03 8.08
N SER A 18 14.85 -7.31 9.38
CA SER A 18 15.57 -8.49 9.83
C SER A 18 14.84 -9.76 9.40
N PHE A 19 13.53 -9.82 9.63
CA PHE A 19 12.71 -10.97 9.24
C PHE A 19 12.78 -11.22 7.72
N LEU A 20 12.53 -10.19 6.90
CA LEU A 20 12.56 -10.31 5.44
C LEU A 20 13.95 -10.66 4.92
N TYR A 21 15.01 -10.10 5.50
CA TYR A 21 16.39 -10.45 5.12
C TYR A 21 16.71 -11.92 5.39
N TYR A 22 16.37 -12.44 6.57
CA TYR A 22 16.56 -13.86 6.88
C TYR A 22 15.66 -14.77 6.04
N PHE A 23 14.42 -14.34 5.78
CA PHE A 23 13.47 -15.08 4.96
C PHE A 23 13.93 -15.21 3.50
N THR A 24 14.61 -14.21 2.95
CA THR A 24 15.14 -14.24 1.57
C THR A 24 16.51 -14.93 1.48
N ASN A 25 17.42 -14.70 2.43
CA ASN A 25 18.82 -15.12 2.28
C ASN A 25 19.17 -16.43 3.00
N ASN A 26 18.29 -16.98 3.84
CA ASN A 26 18.53 -18.22 4.58
C ASN A 26 17.46 -19.27 4.27
N THR A 27 17.82 -20.27 3.46
CA THR A 27 16.92 -21.35 3.03
C THR A 27 16.39 -22.17 4.20
N ALA A 28 17.22 -22.47 5.21
CA ALA A 28 16.77 -23.22 6.38
C ALA A 28 15.72 -22.45 7.20
N PHE A 29 15.87 -21.13 7.31
CA PHE A 29 14.88 -20.28 7.97
C PHE A 29 13.59 -20.18 7.16
N HIS A 30 13.70 -19.96 5.85
CA HIS A 30 12.58 -19.93 4.91
C HIS A 30 11.72 -21.21 5.00
N ASP A 31 12.35 -22.38 4.85
CA ASP A 31 11.68 -23.68 4.88
C ASP A 31 11.01 -23.95 6.24
N THR A 32 11.68 -23.56 7.34
CA THR A 32 11.10 -23.70 8.69
C THR A 32 9.86 -22.84 8.87
N VAL A 33 9.89 -21.59 8.40
CA VAL A 33 8.75 -20.68 8.50
C VAL A 33 7.58 -21.20 7.67
N LEU A 34 7.83 -21.65 6.44
CA LEU A 34 6.78 -22.20 5.58
C LEU A 34 6.24 -23.55 6.07
N HIS A 35 7.05 -24.35 6.75
CA HIS A 35 6.60 -25.62 7.33
C HIS A 35 5.52 -25.42 8.41
N TYR A 36 5.66 -24.38 9.25
CA TYR A 36 4.71 -24.10 10.33
C TYR A 36 3.60 -23.11 9.95
N TYR A 37 3.80 -22.30 8.90
CA TYR A 37 2.85 -21.28 8.50
C TYR A 37 1.88 -21.81 7.43
N PRO A 38 0.56 -21.92 7.73
CA PRO A 38 -0.39 -22.63 6.86
C PRO A 38 -0.93 -21.79 5.70
N LEU A 39 -0.57 -20.51 5.61
CA LEU A 39 -1.06 -19.57 4.60
C LEU A 39 0.07 -19.16 3.64
N SER A 40 -0.25 -18.37 2.60
CA SER A 40 0.77 -17.92 1.64
C SER A 40 1.82 -17.02 2.30
N GLU A 41 3.03 -17.02 1.77
CA GLU A 41 4.19 -16.28 2.30
C GLU A 41 3.86 -14.78 2.50
N ASN A 42 3.13 -14.22 1.55
CA ASN A 42 2.69 -12.82 1.55
C ASN A 42 1.69 -12.48 2.67
N THR A 43 1.20 -13.43 3.46
CA THR A 43 0.29 -13.16 4.58
C THR A 43 0.99 -13.13 5.94
N ILE A 44 2.30 -13.43 5.99
CA ILE A 44 3.07 -13.46 7.24
C ILE A 44 3.17 -12.05 7.84
N ILE A 45 2.57 -11.86 9.01
CA ILE A 45 2.44 -10.55 9.67
C ILE A 45 3.78 -9.84 9.92
N PHE A 46 4.87 -10.60 10.15
CA PHE A 46 6.20 -10.04 10.40
C PHE A 46 6.79 -9.31 9.18
N GLY A 47 6.38 -9.68 7.96
CA GLY A 47 6.77 -8.95 6.75
C GLY A 47 6.00 -7.64 6.52
N TRP A 48 4.96 -7.37 7.32
CA TRP A 48 4.09 -6.19 7.15
C TRP A 48 4.01 -5.29 8.37
N ILE A 49 4.57 -5.70 9.51
CA ILE A 49 4.41 -5.03 10.79
C ILE A 49 4.83 -3.55 10.74
N PHE A 50 5.88 -3.21 9.99
CA PHE A 50 6.31 -1.82 9.83
C PHE A 50 5.26 -0.99 9.10
N TYR A 51 4.68 -1.50 8.01
CA TYR A 51 3.66 -0.77 7.25
C TYR A 51 2.42 -0.45 8.10
N PHE A 52 1.98 -1.39 8.95
CA PHE A 52 0.87 -1.15 9.88
C PHE A 52 1.17 -0.01 10.86
N PHE A 53 2.36 -0.01 11.47
CA PHE A 53 2.73 1.05 12.41
C PHE A 53 3.00 2.38 11.70
N LEU A 54 3.59 2.36 10.50
CA LEU A 54 3.81 3.55 9.66
C LEU A 54 2.47 4.21 9.32
N GLY A 55 1.51 3.42 8.81
CA GLY A 55 0.16 3.90 8.51
C GLY A 55 -0.57 4.44 9.75
N ALA A 56 -0.49 3.74 10.89
CA ALA A 56 -1.11 4.19 12.13
C ALA A 56 -0.48 5.49 12.69
N TYR A 57 0.85 5.62 12.62
CA TYR A 57 1.54 6.84 13.03
C TYR A 57 1.19 8.03 12.14
N MET A 58 1.15 7.80 10.81
CA MET A 58 0.75 8.82 9.85
C MET A 58 -0.70 9.25 10.04
N GLY A 59 -1.62 8.31 10.28
CA GLY A 59 -3.02 8.61 10.58
C GLY A 59 -3.20 9.38 11.89
N TYR A 60 -2.43 9.05 12.93
CA TYR A 60 -2.50 9.76 14.22
C TYR A 60 -1.92 11.19 14.13
N ASN A 61 -0.86 11.38 13.35
CA ASN A 61 -0.19 12.67 13.16
C ASN A 61 -0.55 13.35 11.82
N TYR A 62 -1.73 13.06 11.27
CA TYR A 62 -2.09 13.40 9.88
C TYR A 62 -1.81 14.86 9.52
N GLU A 63 -2.33 15.82 10.29
CA GLU A 63 -2.11 17.26 10.05
C GLU A 63 -0.62 17.66 10.10
N ARG A 64 0.17 17.06 10.99
CA ARG A 64 1.62 17.34 11.06
C ARG A 64 2.36 16.77 9.86
N VAL A 65 1.96 15.59 9.40
CA VAL A 65 2.52 14.96 8.20
C VAL A 65 2.18 15.80 6.96
N LEU A 66 0.94 16.29 6.86
CA LEU A 66 0.54 17.19 5.78
C LEU A 66 1.37 18.48 5.75
N ASN A 67 1.49 19.17 6.88
CA ASN A 67 2.30 20.38 6.99
C ASN A 67 3.79 20.13 6.67
N PHE A 68 4.30 18.96 7.03
CA PHE A 68 5.67 18.56 6.67
C PHE A 68 5.80 18.37 5.15
N LEU A 69 4.84 17.71 4.51
CA LEU A 69 4.86 17.44 3.07
C LEU A 69 4.73 18.71 2.25
N GLU A 70 3.84 19.63 2.64
CA GLU A 70 3.71 20.93 1.95
C GLU A 70 5.03 21.72 1.93
N ARG A 71 5.89 21.55 2.94
CA ARG A 71 7.20 22.23 3.03
C ARG A 71 8.35 21.44 2.39
N TYR A 72 8.32 20.12 2.44
CA TYR A 72 9.48 19.27 2.11
C TYR A 72 9.21 18.23 1.02
N LEU A 73 8.13 18.36 0.23
CA LEU A 73 7.78 17.42 -0.84
C LEU A 73 8.94 17.15 -1.81
N VAL A 74 9.67 18.19 -2.22
CA VAL A 74 10.81 18.06 -3.14
C VAL A 74 11.91 17.17 -2.54
N ILE A 75 12.19 17.32 -1.24
CA ILE A 75 13.16 16.47 -0.53
C ILE A 75 12.69 15.01 -0.52
N MET A 76 11.39 14.79 -0.29
CA MET A 76 10.81 13.44 -0.31
C MET A 76 10.86 12.81 -1.70
N ILE A 77 10.68 13.58 -2.78
CA ILE A 77 10.83 13.11 -4.16
C ILE A 77 12.28 12.68 -4.43
N VAL A 78 13.26 13.52 -4.05
CA VAL A 78 14.69 13.17 -4.19
C VAL A 78 15.01 11.90 -3.40
N LEU A 79 14.47 11.78 -2.19
CA LEU A 79 14.64 10.60 -1.35
C LEU A 79 14.01 9.35 -1.99
N ALA A 80 12.84 9.47 -2.63
CA ALA A 80 12.20 8.37 -3.35
C ALA A 80 13.12 7.85 -4.48
N VAL A 81 13.67 8.76 -5.28
CA VAL A 81 14.63 8.45 -6.35
C VAL A 81 15.88 7.78 -5.78
N ALA A 82 16.42 8.29 -4.67
CA ALA A 82 17.58 7.68 -4.01
C ALA A 82 17.28 6.24 -3.56
N THR A 83 16.12 6.00 -2.94
CA THR A 83 15.73 4.65 -2.51
C THR A 83 15.43 3.70 -3.67
N TYR A 84 14.99 4.23 -4.81
CA TYR A 84 14.85 3.44 -6.03
C TYR A 84 16.20 2.94 -6.55
N PHE A 85 17.25 3.77 -6.53
CA PHE A 85 18.60 3.33 -6.86
C PHE A 85 19.14 2.28 -5.89
N VAL A 86 18.86 2.43 -4.59
CA VAL A 86 19.21 1.41 -3.59
C VAL A 86 18.51 0.09 -3.90
N PHE A 87 17.23 0.12 -4.28
CA PHE A 87 16.51 -1.08 -4.73
C PHE A 87 17.20 -1.72 -5.94
N ILE A 88 17.52 -0.94 -6.98
CA ILE A 88 18.20 -1.45 -8.18
C ILE A 88 19.52 -2.15 -7.83
N ALA A 89 20.30 -1.55 -6.93
CA ALA A 89 21.58 -2.10 -6.51
C ALA A 89 21.45 -3.41 -5.71
N LEU A 90 20.36 -3.57 -4.95
CA LEU A 90 20.09 -4.77 -4.15
C LEU A 90 19.36 -5.87 -4.91
N ALA A 91 18.65 -5.54 -5.99
CA ALA A 91 17.83 -6.48 -6.76
C ALA A 91 18.63 -7.42 -7.68
N ASN A 92 19.95 -7.21 -7.84
CA ASN A 92 20.86 -8.08 -8.62
C ASN A 92 20.34 -8.51 -10.01
N GLY A 93 19.51 -7.69 -10.67
CA GLY A 93 18.99 -7.97 -12.00
C GLY A 93 17.62 -8.67 -12.07
N ASP A 94 17.03 -9.09 -10.94
CA ASP A 94 15.67 -9.66 -10.92
C ASP A 94 14.63 -8.57 -10.66
N TYR A 95 14.13 -8.00 -11.75
CA TYR A 95 13.10 -6.94 -11.75
C TYR A 95 11.71 -7.47 -12.11
N TRP A 96 11.56 -8.78 -12.34
CA TRP A 96 10.34 -9.36 -12.88
C TRP A 96 9.37 -9.82 -11.80
N ASN A 97 9.88 -10.29 -10.66
CA ASN A 97 9.06 -10.76 -9.53
C ASN A 97 9.24 -9.89 -8.28
N VAL A 98 8.80 -8.63 -8.38
CA VAL A 98 8.96 -7.60 -7.35
C VAL A 98 7.74 -7.62 -6.43
N THR A 99 7.86 -8.28 -5.27
CA THR A 99 6.81 -8.26 -4.25
C THR A 99 7.09 -7.18 -3.20
N SER A 100 6.01 -6.59 -2.64
CA SER A 100 6.15 -5.67 -1.49
C SER A 100 6.63 -6.39 -0.22
N PHE A 101 6.64 -7.72 -0.23
CA PHE A 101 7.20 -8.61 0.78
C PHE A 101 8.72 -8.80 0.59
N SER A 102 9.42 -7.70 0.36
CA SER A 102 10.88 -7.71 0.15
C SER A 102 11.55 -6.61 0.94
N TYR A 103 12.69 -6.97 1.56
CA TYR A 103 13.46 -6.03 2.37
C TYR A 103 14.05 -4.89 1.52
N SER A 104 14.34 -5.13 0.24
CA SER A 104 14.95 -4.14 -0.65
C SER A 104 13.97 -3.06 -1.11
N LEU A 105 12.69 -3.42 -1.25
CA LEU A 105 11.62 -2.50 -1.67
C LEU A 105 10.95 -1.74 -0.54
N THR A 106 11.05 -2.24 0.69
CA THR A 106 10.38 -1.64 1.85
C THR A 106 10.66 -0.13 1.99
N PRO A 107 11.92 0.35 1.90
CA PRO A 107 12.21 1.79 1.98
C PRO A 107 11.58 2.58 0.83
N TYR A 108 11.71 2.08 -0.41
CA TYR A 108 11.17 2.74 -1.60
C TYR A 108 9.66 2.88 -1.52
N ASN A 109 8.94 1.79 -1.22
CA ASN A 109 7.47 1.80 -1.09
C ASN A 109 7.00 2.78 -0.01
N SER A 110 7.69 2.82 1.12
CA SER A 110 7.32 3.69 2.24
C SER A 110 7.47 5.17 1.90
N ILE A 111 8.56 5.54 1.25
CA ILE A 111 8.82 6.93 0.84
C ILE A 111 7.93 7.32 -0.33
N MET A 112 7.73 6.43 -1.30
CA MET A 112 6.84 6.66 -2.44
C MET A 112 5.40 6.87 -1.99
N PHE A 113 4.92 6.10 -1.00
CA PHE A 113 3.62 6.33 -0.38
C PHE A 113 3.48 7.76 0.18
N ILE A 114 4.52 8.24 0.88
CA ILE A 114 4.54 9.60 1.44
C ILE A 114 4.57 10.66 0.32
N VAL A 115 5.32 10.43 -0.76
CA VAL A 115 5.36 11.32 -1.93
C VAL A 115 3.99 11.40 -2.61
N ILE A 116 3.35 10.26 -2.86
CA ILE A 116 2.00 10.20 -3.45
C ILE A 116 1.02 10.96 -2.56
N LEU A 117 1.06 10.74 -1.24
CA LEU A 117 0.23 11.50 -0.30
C LEU A 117 0.48 13.01 -0.42
N GLY A 118 1.74 13.44 -0.49
CA GLY A 118 2.10 14.84 -0.66
C GLY A 118 1.61 15.43 -1.99
N ILE A 119 1.75 14.70 -3.10
CA ILE A 119 1.21 15.12 -4.40
C ILE A 119 -0.31 15.26 -4.33
N CYS A 120 -1.02 14.28 -3.77
CA CYS A 120 -2.47 14.33 -3.61
C CYS A 120 -2.94 15.57 -2.82
N THR A 121 -2.12 16.06 -1.90
CA THR A 121 -2.47 17.26 -1.10
C THR A 121 -2.41 18.57 -1.89
N HIS A 122 -1.67 18.61 -3.00
CA HIS A 122 -1.69 19.74 -3.92
C HIS A 122 -2.92 19.73 -4.84
N PHE A 123 -3.53 18.55 -5.05
CA PHE A 123 -4.71 18.37 -5.89
C PHE A 123 -6.01 18.23 -5.09
N LYS A 124 -6.05 18.76 -3.85
CA LYS A 124 -7.20 18.67 -2.91
C LYS A 124 -8.54 19.02 -3.57
N THR A 125 -8.58 19.99 -4.48
CA THR A 125 -9.83 20.43 -5.14
C THR A 125 -10.30 19.53 -6.29
N MET A 126 -9.40 18.85 -7.00
CA MET A 126 -9.78 18.01 -8.15
C MET A 126 -10.22 16.59 -7.73
N LEU A 127 -9.66 16.06 -6.63
CA LEU A 127 -9.77 14.64 -6.27
C LEU A 127 -10.47 14.38 -4.94
N PHE A 128 -11.03 15.41 -4.28
CA PHE A 128 -11.62 15.27 -2.94
C PHE A 128 -12.66 14.13 -2.85
N ASN A 129 -13.62 14.11 -3.78
CA ASN A 129 -14.70 13.12 -3.80
C ASN A 129 -14.16 11.70 -4.05
N THR A 130 -13.19 11.56 -4.96
CA THR A 130 -12.54 10.28 -5.26
C THR A 130 -11.74 9.76 -4.08
N ILE A 131 -10.97 10.62 -3.41
CA ILE A 131 -10.18 10.27 -2.22
C ILE A 131 -11.10 9.82 -1.08
N GLN A 132 -12.23 10.50 -0.86
CA GLN A 132 -13.22 10.08 0.13
C GLN A 132 -13.83 8.71 -0.19
N MET A 133 -14.16 8.45 -1.46
CA MET A 133 -14.64 7.13 -1.88
C MET A 133 -13.60 6.04 -1.67
N ILE A 134 -12.36 6.23 -2.15
CA ILE A 134 -11.27 5.26 -1.96
C ILE A 134 -11.04 5.02 -0.47
N SER A 135 -11.04 6.07 0.35
CA SER A 135 -10.85 5.95 1.80
C SER A 135 -12.00 5.19 2.48
N ALA A 136 -13.25 5.37 2.04
CA ALA A 136 -14.42 4.71 2.61
C ALA A 136 -14.50 3.21 2.25
N PHE A 137 -13.82 2.80 1.18
CA PHE A 137 -13.74 1.41 0.73
C PHE A 137 -12.34 0.82 0.88
N SER A 138 -11.39 1.50 1.54
CA SER A 138 -9.97 1.11 1.55
C SER A 138 -9.71 -0.29 2.07
N PHE A 139 -10.40 -0.69 3.15
CA PHE A 139 -10.31 -2.04 3.69
C PHE A 139 -10.89 -3.10 2.73
N PHE A 140 -12.00 -2.77 2.06
CA PHE A 140 -12.60 -3.63 1.05
C PHE A 140 -11.73 -3.78 -0.19
N ILE A 141 -11.16 -2.68 -0.68
CA ILE A 141 -10.18 -2.66 -1.78
C ILE A 141 -8.98 -3.54 -1.39
N TYR A 142 -8.47 -3.41 -0.17
CA TYR A 142 -7.37 -4.26 0.31
C TYR A 142 -7.71 -5.75 0.28
N LEU A 143 -8.92 -6.15 0.66
CA LEU A 143 -9.32 -7.57 0.64
C LEU A 143 -9.64 -8.09 -0.76
N LEU A 144 -10.26 -7.27 -1.61
CA LEU A 144 -10.77 -7.71 -2.91
C LEU A 144 -9.73 -7.60 -4.04
N HIS A 145 -8.80 -6.64 -3.96
CA HIS A 145 -7.84 -6.43 -5.04
C HIS A 145 -7.03 -7.68 -5.41
N PRO A 146 -6.58 -8.57 -4.50
CA PRO A 146 -5.80 -9.75 -4.89
C PRO A 146 -6.63 -10.76 -5.69
N ILE A 147 -7.94 -10.83 -5.42
CA ILE A 147 -8.87 -11.72 -6.13
C ILE A 147 -9.09 -11.24 -7.57
N ILE A 148 -9.15 -9.92 -7.75
CA ILE A 148 -9.39 -9.30 -9.05
C ILE A 148 -8.11 -9.24 -9.89
N LEU A 149 -6.95 -9.06 -9.24
CA LEU A 149 -5.67 -8.76 -9.88
C LEU A 149 -5.32 -9.73 -11.01
N ASP A 150 -5.36 -11.04 -10.72
CA ASP A 150 -4.94 -12.08 -11.66
C ASP A 150 -5.81 -12.09 -12.93
N SER A 151 -7.12 -11.94 -12.74
CA SER A 151 -8.07 -11.87 -13.85
C SER A 151 -7.86 -10.60 -14.67
N LEU A 152 -7.63 -9.47 -14.01
CA LEU A 152 -7.49 -8.17 -14.65
C LEU A 152 -6.18 -8.05 -15.42
N PHE A 153 -5.09 -8.62 -14.89
CA PHE A 153 -3.80 -8.70 -15.57
C PHE A 153 -3.88 -9.56 -16.83
N ALA A 154 -4.64 -10.65 -16.83
CA ALA A 154 -4.88 -11.43 -18.04
C ALA A 154 -5.52 -10.60 -19.17
N TYR A 155 -6.40 -9.65 -18.84
CA TYR A 155 -7.05 -8.77 -19.84
C TYR A 155 -6.21 -7.54 -20.20
N THR A 156 -5.48 -6.98 -19.24
CA THR A 156 -4.67 -5.77 -19.45
C THR A 156 -3.30 -6.07 -20.07
N ASN A 157 -2.89 -7.35 -20.15
CA ASN A 157 -1.62 -7.74 -20.77
C ASN A 157 -1.50 -7.33 -22.25
N ILE A 158 -2.61 -6.97 -22.91
CA ILE A 158 -2.60 -6.37 -24.25
C ILE A 158 -1.77 -5.06 -24.28
N PHE A 159 -1.63 -4.38 -23.14
CA PHE A 159 -0.85 -3.16 -23.00
C PHE A 159 0.55 -3.39 -22.43
N GLU A 160 1.02 -4.63 -22.29
CA GLU A 160 2.32 -4.98 -21.69
C GLU A 160 3.49 -4.22 -22.35
N ASP A 161 3.43 -4.06 -23.67
CA ASP A 161 4.43 -3.31 -24.46
C ASP A 161 4.52 -1.81 -24.09
N ASN A 162 3.49 -1.26 -23.43
CA ASN A 162 3.49 0.12 -22.95
C ASN A 162 3.22 0.16 -21.45
N THR A 163 4.30 0.01 -20.67
CA THR A 163 4.26 -0.11 -19.21
C THR A 163 3.47 1.00 -18.51
N MET A 164 3.56 2.25 -18.98
CA MET A 164 2.82 3.36 -18.37
C MET A 164 1.31 3.25 -18.61
N VAL A 165 0.92 2.86 -19.83
CA VAL A 165 -0.49 2.66 -20.19
C VAL A 165 -1.04 1.43 -19.45
N PHE A 166 -0.27 0.34 -19.39
CA PHE A 166 -0.59 -0.84 -18.60
C PHE A 166 -0.88 -0.48 -17.14
N LEU A 167 0.04 0.22 -16.47
CA LEU A 167 -0.11 0.60 -15.06
C LEU A 167 -1.32 1.52 -14.83
N ALA A 168 -1.50 2.54 -15.67
CA ALA A 168 -2.59 3.49 -15.53
C ALA A 168 -3.96 2.84 -15.71
N ILE A 169 -4.10 1.99 -16.74
CA ILE A 169 -5.33 1.26 -17.03
C ILE A 169 -5.60 0.24 -15.92
N SER A 170 -4.62 -0.59 -15.58
CA SER A 170 -4.77 -1.60 -14.53
C SER A 170 -5.17 -0.98 -13.19
N LEU A 171 -4.53 0.12 -12.77
CA LEU A 171 -4.88 0.82 -11.54
C LEU A 171 -6.32 1.36 -11.58
N LEU A 172 -6.71 2.00 -12.69
CA LEU A 172 -8.05 2.56 -12.86
C LEU A 172 -9.12 1.46 -12.76
N PHE A 173 -8.90 0.32 -13.43
CA PHE A 173 -9.85 -0.79 -13.45
C PHE A 173 -9.90 -1.54 -12.11
N ILE A 174 -8.76 -1.77 -11.43
CA ILE A 174 -8.74 -2.38 -10.10
C ILE A 174 -9.53 -1.52 -9.10
N LEU A 175 -9.24 -0.21 -9.04
CA LEU A 175 -9.94 0.70 -8.14
C LEU A 175 -11.42 0.82 -8.51
N GLY A 176 -11.74 0.96 -9.80
CA GLY A 176 -13.10 1.07 -10.29
C GLY A 176 -13.95 -0.16 -9.96
N LEU A 177 -13.42 -1.37 -10.18
CA LEU A 177 -14.11 -2.62 -9.86
C LEU A 177 -14.25 -2.81 -8.35
N CYS A 178 -13.19 -2.56 -7.57
CA CYS A 178 -13.26 -2.72 -6.12
C CYS A 178 -14.29 -1.77 -5.49
N ILE A 179 -14.29 -0.50 -5.91
CA ILE A 179 -15.27 0.49 -5.42
C ILE A 179 -16.67 0.18 -5.95
N GLY A 180 -16.80 -0.19 -7.23
CA GLY A 180 -18.07 -0.56 -7.85
C GLY A 180 -18.75 -1.73 -7.16
N VAL A 181 -18.02 -2.83 -6.96
CA VAL A 181 -18.50 -3.99 -6.19
C VAL A 181 -18.81 -3.60 -4.76
N GLY A 182 -17.95 -2.80 -4.11
CA GLY A 182 -18.17 -2.31 -2.76
C GLY A 182 -19.46 -1.49 -2.61
N MET A 183 -19.78 -0.63 -3.57
CA MET A 183 -21.03 0.15 -3.58
C MET A 183 -22.27 -0.74 -3.69
N ILE A 184 -22.24 -1.77 -4.54
CA ILE A 184 -23.36 -2.72 -4.70
C ILE A 184 -23.52 -3.55 -3.42
N LEU A 185 -22.43 -4.10 -2.89
CA LEU A 185 -22.47 -4.96 -1.71
C LEU A 185 -22.92 -4.21 -0.45
N ARG A 186 -22.66 -2.90 -0.36
CA ARG A 186 -23.10 -2.06 0.76
C ARG A 186 -24.63 -2.06 0.96
N GLU A 187 -25.41 -2.26 -0.11
CA GLU A 187 -26.87 -2.34 -0.02
C GLU A 187 -27.34 -3.54 0.83
N PHE A 188 -26.51 -4.57 0.95
CA PHE A 188 -26.80 -5.75 1.74
C PHE A 188 -26.24 -5.62 3.17
N TYR A 189 -27.10 -5.85 4.17
CA TYR A 189 -26.77 -5.66 5.60
C TYR A 189 -25.54 -6.45 6.07
N ILE A 190 -25.32 -7.64 5.52
CA ILE A 190 -24.24 -8.57 5.92
C ILE A 190 -22.86 -8.03 5.54
N PHE A 191 -22.73 -7.32 4.41
CA PHE A 191 -21.43 -6.84 3.92
C PHE A 191 -20.95 -5.55 4.61
N ARG A 192 -21.77 -4.95 5.47
CA ARG A 192 -21.37 -3.82 6.33
C ARG A 192 -20.19 -4.16 7.25
N PHE A 193 -20.05 -5.42 7.64
CA PHE A 193 -18.94 -5.89 8.47
C PHE A 193 -17.64 -6.08 7.67
N ILE A 194 -17.74 -6.40 6.38
CA ILE A 194 -16.60 -6.65 5.49
C ILE A 194 -16.07 -5.35 4.88
N ILE A 195 -16.95 -4.37 4.64
CA ILE A 195 -16.59 -3.06 4.07
C ILE A 195 -15.99 -2.12 5.14
N GLY A 196 -16.22 -2.42 6.43
CA GLY A 196 -15.77 -1.61 7.56
C GLY A 196 -16.75 -0.50 7.94
N LYS A 197 -16.55 0.11 9.12
CA LYS A 197 -17.35 1.24 9.61
C LYS A 197 -17.08 2.47 8.74
N GLN A 198 -17.82 2.63 7.65
CA GLN A 198 -17.83 3.88 6.90
C GLN A 198 -18.22 5.03 7.83
N PRO A 199 -17.68 6.25 7.68
CA PRO A 199 -18.45 7.42 8.07
C PRO A 199 -19.71 7.40 7.20
N TYR A 200 -20.80 6.85 7.74
CA TYR A 200 -22.06 6.61 7.02
C TYR A 200 -22.71 7.89 6.46
N LYS A 201 -22.13 9.06 6.76
CA LYS A 201 -22.40 10.33 6.11
C LYS A 201 -21.31 10.63 5.08
N LEU A 202 -21.27 9.86 3.99
CA LEU A 202 -20.75 10.41 2.74
C LEU A 202 -21.78 11.43 2.29
N ASN A 203 -21.50 12.71 2.52
CA ASN A 203 -22.36 13.78 2.06
C ASN A 203 -22.12 13.95 0.55
N ILE A 204 -22.64 13.02 -0.24
CA ILE A 204 -22.58 13.02 -1.71
C ILE A 204 -23.42 14.19 -2.29
N ASN A 205 -24.17 14.89 -1.42
CA ASN A 205 -24.99 16.05 -1.76
C ASN A 205 -24.46 17.33 -1.09
N ALA A 206 -23.24 17.73 -1.40
CA ALA A 206 -22.78 19.09 -1.17
C ALA A 206 -22.24 19.67 -2.49
N TYR A 207 -23.20 19.87 -3.41
CA TYR A 207 -23.11 20.52 -4.74
C TYR A 207 -22.39 19.75 -5.84
#